data_AF-A0A3R7M878-F1
#
_entry.id   AF-A0A3R7M878-F1
#
_cell.length_a   1.000
_cell.length_b   1.000
_cell.length_c   1.000
_cell.angle_alpha   90.00
_cell.angle_beta   90.00
_cell.angle_gamma   90.00
#
_symmetry.space_group_name_H-M   'P 1'
#
loop_
_entity.id
_entity.type
_entity.pdbx_description
1 polymer ?
#
loop_
_entity_poly.entity_id
_entity_poly.type
_entity_poly.pdbx_seq_one_letter_code
_entity_poly.pdbx_strand_id
1 'polypeptide(L)'
;MKTHRGESSEGESTFSCPEDLEDLGDSNGNSSLVSNYNRQPGAEESALSPSAMCRSDECCPQSPSCGGGASARRRCECTGGCVCAGEAGAPRASQNSLNNNSDWSDAVAKCPKAFSSNGCAAGIRTDAGESSGHVRRRGGSAKVLNSDMSLSPRLKELLQGLNEPGDSGNPPEPPDWLDRRLFNRGRQFYGRFLFCIFFSDLLALLMMFTVSRILRPLIYTGRSDTPQRALRRYVSTILHVVAWYSGDVWDPEDPAHRDVLSVRSIHNKSARVLNSSTEHEKVSGIDVRARGHEEPRCPFSPAVRHDLRQQAEQGLVLETPDDPPLYISQWDMLVTQYSFLGVLVAHPRQMGAWRASEEDLAGLIHFWRGIGWLLGVEDKYNFCNGSVADTRALCLEMERHLILPGFAAADWSHEHMATSLMAGINHMVPCLSYPAMLRFLADTLGVRLPSFVRQMSLRHTCQVIQEKNPAWRLKSERYNVKSFPHVYA
;
A
#
# COMPACT_ATOMS: atom_id res chain seq x y z
N MET A 1 21.70 61.61 17.93
CA MET A 1 20.59 62.17 18.73
C MET A 1 19.72 60.99 19.17
N LYS A 2 19.77 60.64 20.47
CA LYS A 2 18.87 59.80 21.32
C LYS A 2 18.01 58.71 20.66
N THR A 3 18.33 57.42 20.79
CA THR A 3 17.88 56.44 21.84
C THR A 3 16.37 56.30 22.03
N HIS A 4 15.83 55.08 21.83
CA HIS A 4 15.03 54.36 22.85
C HIS A 4 14.93 52.84 22.56
N ARG A 5 14.97 52.07 23.67
CA ARG A 5 14.87 50.61 23.84
C ARG A 5 13.42 50.12 23.95
N GLY A 6 13.26 48.80 23.77
CA GLY A 6 12.20 47.95 24.37
C GLY A 6 11.20 47.43 23.34
N GLU A 7 10.69 46.20 23.34
CA GLU A 7 10.76 45.05 24.26
C GLU A 7 10.19 43.83 23.51
N SER A 8 10.52 42.64 23.99
CA SER A 8 10.03 41.32 23.58
C SER A 8 8.54 41.09 23.86
N SER A 9 7.84 40.34 23.00
CA SER A 9 6.79 39.42 23.46
C SER A 9 6.70 38.19 22.55
N GLU A 10 6.87 37.03 23.18
CA GLU A 10 6.51 35.72 22.67
C GLU A 10 4.98 35.64 22.59
N GLY A 11 4.46 35.13 21.46
CA GLY A 11 3.05 34.80 21.29
C GLY A 11 2.90 33.32 20.97
N GLU A 12 2.62 32.50 21.99
CA GLU A 12 2.05 31.17 21.81
C GLU A 12 0.65 31.30 21.20
N SER A 13 0.49 30.93 19.92
CA SER A 13 -0.82 30.83 19.29
C SER A 13 -1.40 29.43 19.54
N THR A 14 -2.24 29.32 20.57
CA THR A 14 -3.13 28.18 20.76
C THR A 14 -4.32 28.33 19.82
N PHE A 15 -4.27 27.66 18.65
CA PHE A 15 -5.43 27.56 17.77
C PHE A 15 -6.47 26.60 18.36
N SER A 16 -7.56 27.15 18.90
CA SER A 16 -8.74 26.40 19.29
C SER A 16 -9.83 26.59 18.24
N CYS A 17 -10.39 25.49 17.71
CA CYS A 17 -11.56 25.55 16.82
C CYS A 17 -12.79 26.04 17.60
N PRO A 18 -13.57 27.02 17.10
CA PRO A 18 -14.86 27.37 17.69
C PRO A 18 -15.90 26.27 17.41
N GLU A 19 -16.66 25.89 18.43
CA GLU A 19 -17.91 25.12 18.31
C GLU A 19 -19.10 26.10 18.14
N ASP A 20 -19.97 25.75 17.19
CA ASP A 20 -21.37 26.15 16.95
C ASP A 20 -21.76 27.55 16.42
N LEU A 21 -22.55 27.55 15.33
CA LEU A 21 -23.91 28.11 15.30
C LEU A 21 -24.70 27.70 14.04
N GLU A 22 -26.00 27.51 14.27
CA GLU A 22 -27.04 26.96 13.40
C GLU A 22 -27.58 27.92 12.32
N ASP A 23 -28.25 27.29 11.36
CA ASP A 23 -29.45 27.69 10.63
C ASP A 23 -29.36 28.73 9.50
N LEU A 24 -29.88 28.33 8.33
CA LEU A 24 -30.82 29.06 7.46
C LEU A 24 -30.95 28.36 6.11
N GLY A 25 -32.17 27.89 5.80
CA GLY A 25 -32.69 27.99 4.42
C GLY A 25 -33.25 26.71 3.80
N ASP A 26 -34.46 26.33 4.22
CA ASP A 26 -35.40 25.54 3.41
C ASP A 26 -35.63 26.17 2.03
N SER A 27 -35.66 25.36 0.97
CA SER A 27 -36.60 25.56 -0.12
C SER A 27 -36.97 24.25 -0.83
N ASN A 28 -38.29 24.05 -0.87
CA ASN A 28 -39.03 22.94 -1.44
C ASN A 28 -38.77 22.70 -2.94
N GLY A 29 -38.85 21.42 -3.33
CA GLY A 29 -38.89 20.98 -4.73
C GLY A 29 -39.50 19.59 -4.87
N ASN A 30 -40.82 19.55 -4.74
CA ASN A 30 -41.72 18.39 -4.79
C ASN A 30 -41.64 17.61 -6.12
N SER A 31 -41.55 16.27 -6.09
CA SER A 31 -42.29 15.43 -7.05
C SER A 31 -42.52 14.03 -6.47
N SER A 32 -43.79 13.80 -6.14
CA SER A 32 -44.42 12.54 -5.75
C SER A 32 -44.54 11.56 -6.91
N LEU A 33 -44.28 10.27 -6.68
CA LEU A 33 -45.06 9.19 -7.27
C LEU A 33 -45.30 8.10 -6.22
N VAL A 34 -46.52 8.12 -5.68
CA VAL A 34 -47.12 7.05 -4.90
C VAL A 34 -47.80 6.08 -5.86
N SER A 35 -47.54 4.79 -5.70
CA SER A 35 -48.42 3.71 -6.12
C SER A 35 -48.57 2.74 -4.96
N ASN A 36 -49.74 2.79 -4.35
CA ASN A 36 -50.26 1.92 -3.30
C ASN A 36 -50.27 0.44 -3.68
N TYR A 37 -50.14 -0.45 -2.69
CA TYR A 37 -51.16 -1.47 -2.40
C TYR A 37 -51.01 -2.03 -0.97
N ASN A 38 -52.03 -1.75 -0.15
CA ASN A 38 -52.64 -2.50 0.98
C ASN A 38 -52.04 -3.89 1.32
N ARG A 39 -51.94 -4.38 2.57
CA ARG A 39 -52.94 -4.36 3.67
C ARG A 39 -52.32 -4.93 4.98
N GLN A 40 -52.35 -4.13 6.06
CA GLN A 40 -52.76 -4.37 7.47
C GLN A 40 -52.46 -5.66 8.31
N PRO A 41 -52.53 -5.56 9.66
CA PRO A 41 -51.57 -6.15 10.62
C PRO A 41 -52.18 -7.15 11.64
N GLY A 42 -51.30 -7.70 12.51
CA GLY A 42 -51.65 -8.05 13.90
C GLY A 42 -51.44 -9.51 14.29
N ALA A 43 -50.50 -9.75 15.21
CA ALA A 43 -50.66 -10.62 16.38
C ALA A 43 -49.42 -10.46 17.29
N GLU A 44 -49.68 -9.95 18.49
CA GLU A 44 -48.78 -9.96 19.65
C GLU A 44 -48.57 -11.40 20.14
N GLU A 45 -47.38 -11.71 20.70
CA GLU A 45 -47.33 -12.35 22.03
C GLU A 45 -45.91 -12.28 22.66
N SER A 46 -45.88 -11.57 23.79
CA SER A 46 -45.14 -11.80 25.05
C SER A 46 -43.66 -12.21 25.07
N ALA A 47 -42.88 -11.24 25.55
CA ALA A 47 -41.78 -11.28 26.52
C ALA A 47 -41.49 -12.61 27.28
N LEU A 48 -40.20 -12.90 27.48
CA LEU A 48 -39.49 -12.79 28.78
C LEU A 48 -37.99 -13.16 28.63
N SER A 49 -37.12 -12.25 29.09
CA SER A 49 -35.66 -12.44 29.31
C SER A 49 -35.41 -12.88 30.78
N PRO A 50 -34.16 -12.83 31.31
CA PRO A 50 -33.04 -13.77 31.18
C PRO A 50 -32.53 -14.22 32.57
N SER A 51 -31.32 -14.83 32.65
CA SER A 51 -30.42 -15.06 33.83
C SER A 51 -30.11 -16.56 34.03
N ALA A 52 -28.95 -17.05 34.46
CA ALA A 52 -27.67 -16.47 34.88
C ALA A 52 -26.56 -17.54 34.89
N MET A 53 -25.32 -17.05 35.00
CA MET A 53 -24.06 -17.68 35.44
C MET A 53 -24.16 -18.90 36.40
N CYS A 54 -23.19 -19.82 36.31
CA CYS A 54 -22.16 -20.00 37.36
C CYS A 54 -21.05 -21.00 36.98
N ARG A 55 -19.92 -20.84 37.68
CA ARG A 55 -18.55 -21.37 37.50
C ARG A 55 -18.31 -22.71 38.23
N SER A 56 -17.02 -23.11 38.20
CA SER A 56 -16.22 -23.93 39.15
C SER A 56 -16.39 -25.46 39.05
N ASP A 57 -15.38 -26.32 39.24
CA ASP A 57 -13.92 -26.21 39.45
C ASP A 57 -13.33 -27.64 39.26
N GLU A 58 -12.01 -27.69 39.01
CA GLU A 58 -11.00 -28.70 39.36
C GLU A 58 -11.34 -30.21 39.56
N CYS A 59 -10.54 -31.07 38.90
CA CYS A 59 -9.57 -32.00 39.53
C CYS A 59 -9.18 -33.15 38.60
N CYS A 60 -7.87 -33.29 38.33
CA CYS A 60 -7.23 -34.54 37.90
C CYS A 60 -6.80 -35.29 39.19
N PRO A 61 -6.75 -36.64 39.23
CA PRO A 61 -5.43 -37.26 39.02
C PRO A 61 -5.39 -38.72 38.49
N GLN A 62 -4.18 -39.10 38.06
CA GLN A 62 -3.52 -40.43 38.13
C GLN A 62 -3.79 -41.53 37.07
N SER A 63 -2.70 -41.87 36.37
CA SER A 63 -2.33 -43.17 35.75
C SER A 63 -1.83 -44.16 36.85
N PRO A 64 -1.54 -45.49 36.66
CA PRO A 64 -0.82 -46.11 35.52
C PRO A 64 -1.13 -47.62 35.21
N SER A 65 -0.27 -48.24 34.37
CA SER A 65 -0.03 -49.70 34.12
C SER A 65 -0.90 -50.38 33.04
N CYS A 66 -0.47 -51.35 32.23
CA CYS A 66 0.81 -52.07 31.99
C CYS A 66 0.64 -52.95 30.72
N GLY A 67 1.77 -53.25 30.05
CA GLY A 67 2.05 -54.40 29.15
C GLY A 67 1.18 -54.60 27.89
N GLY A 68 1.63 -55.18 26.78
CA GLY A 68 2.87 -55.86 26.42
C GLY A 68 2.55 -56.82 25.26
N GLY A 69 3.54 -57.14 24.43
CA GLY A 69 3.54 -58.40 23.66
C GLY A 69 3.36 -58.33 22.15
N ALA A 70 4.50 -58.41 21.46
CA ALA A 70 4.80 -58.89 20.12
C ALA A 70 3.82 -59.88 19.42
N SER A 71 3.74 -59.84 18.08
CA SER A 71 4.49 -60.75 17.18
C SER A 71 3.83 -61.00 15.81
N ALA A 72 4.69 -61.00 14.79
CA ALA A 72 4.68 -61.82 13.56
C ALA A 72 3.65 -61.61 12.43
N ARG A 73 4.17 -60.99 11.36
CA ARG A 73 4.29 -61.50 9.96
C ARG A 73 3.18 -62.44 9.44
N ARG A 74 2.61 -62.06 8.28
CA ARG A 74 2.81 -62.80 7.01
C ARG A 74 2.37 -61.99 5.78
N ARG A 75 3.21 -62.12 4.75
CA ARG A 75 3.12 -61.59 3.38
C ARG A 75 2.39 -62.64 2.53
N CYS A 76 1.47 -62.22 1.66
CA CYS A 76 1.01 -63.00 0.52
C CYS A 76 0.98 -62.07 -0.71
N GLU A 77 1.90 -62.33 -1.64
CA GLU A 77 1.79 -61.91 -3.03
C GLU A 77 0.98 -62.98 -3.78
N CYS A 78 0.09 -62.56 -4.68
CA CYS A 78 -0.37 -63.38 -5.79
C CYS A 78 -0.45 -62.51 -7.05
N THR A 79 0.32 -62.97 -8.02
CA THR A 79 0.45 -62.59 -9.43
C THR A 79 -0.79 -62.95 -10.24
N GLY A 80 -1.06 -62.23 -11.35
CA GLY A 80 -1.86 -62.73 -12.45
C GLY A 80 -2.62 -61.66 -13.22
N GLY A 81 -2.11 -61.29 -14.40
CA GLY A 81 -2.76 -60.35 -15.31
C GLY A 81 -3.79 -61.01 -16.22
N CYS A 82 -4.75 -60.19 -16.68
CA CYS A 82 -5.45 -60.36 -17.95
C CYS A 82 -5.74 -58.96 -18.53
N VAL A 83 -5.40 -58.79 -19.79
CA VAL A 83 -5.68 -57.62 -20.63
C VAL A 83 -6.94 -57.92 -21.45
N CYS A 84 -7.90 -56.98 -21.50
CA CYS A 84 -8.49 -56.44 -22.74
C CYS A 84 -9.71 -55.53 -22.46
N ALA A 85 -9.54 -54.27 -22.89
CA ALA A 85 -10.47 -53.41 -23.62
C ALA A 85 -11.89 -53.08 -23.07
N GLY A 86 -12.19 -51.78 -23.03
CA GLY A 86 -13.55 -51.27 -23.29
C GLY A 86 -14.11 -50.27 -22.28
N GLU A 87 -13.67 -49.01 -22.41
CA GLU A 87 -14.41 -47.75 -22.16
C GLU A 87 -15.35 -47.56 -20.94
N ALA A 88 -14.98 -46.52 -20.18
CA ALA A 88 -15.82 -45.43 -19.65
C ALA A 88 -16.92 -45.74 -18.61
N GLY A 89 -16.70 -45.22 -17.38
CA GLY A 89 -17.78 -44.97 -16.42
C GLY A 89 -17.32 -44.89 -14.97
N ALA A 90 -16.77 -43.76 -14.56
CA ALA A 90 -16.51 -43.47 -13.14
C ALA A 90 -17.81 -43.19 -12.37
N PRO A 91 -17.97 -43.70 -11.13
CA PRO A 91 -18.87 -43.11 -10.15
C PRO A 91 -18.11 -42.48 -8.96
N ARG A 92 -18.56 -41.26 -8.65
CA ARG A 92 -18.54 -40.49 -7.39
C ARG A 92 -17.86 -41.07 -6.15
N ALA A 93 -16.97 -40.24 -5.58
CA ALA A 93 -16.94 -39.96 -4.14
C ALA A 93 -16.51 -38.50 -3.91
N SER A 94 -17.47 -37.59 -3.68
CA SER A 94 -17.20 -36.20 -3.31
C SER A 94 -17.24 -36.05 -1.78
N GLN A 95 -16.07 -35.83 -1.19
CA GLN A 95 -15.93 -35.38 0.19
C GLN A 95 -16.24 -33.87 0.27
N ASN A 96 -17.09 -33.52 1.23
CA ASN A 96 -17.33 -32.15 1.67
C ASN A 96 -16.06 -31.58 2.31
N SER A 97 -15.48 -30.56 1.70
CA SER A 97 -14.70 -29.53 2.40
C SER A 97 -15.19 -28.16 1.93
N LEU A 98 -15.90 -27.46 2.82
CA LEU A 98 -16.35 -26.09 2.62
C LEU A 98 -15.12 -25.19 2.48
N ASN A 99 -14.87 -24.73 1.24
CA ASN A 99 -13.79 -23.83 0.90
C ASN A 99 -14.41 -22.46 0.57
N ASN A 100 -14.48 -21.55 1.55
CA ASN A 100 -15.08 -20.21 1.40
C ASN A 100 -14.13 -19.18 0.76
N ASN A 101 -13.14 -19.61 -0.01
CA ASN A 101 -12.18 -18.71 -0.68
C ASN A 101 -12.37 -18.62 -2.21
N SER A 102 -13.40 -19.26 -2.78
CA SER A 102 -13.67 -19.17 -4.22
C SER A 102 -14.29 -17.85 -4.67
N ASP A 103 -14.87 -17.06 -3.76
CA ASP A 103 -15.74 -15.95 -4.14
C ASP A 103 -14.98 -14.72 -4.69
N TRP A 104 -13.76 -14.45 -4.20
CA TRP A 104 -12.96 -13.32 -4.68
C TRP A 104 -12.22 -13.62 -5.98
N SER A 105 -11.65 -14.83 -6.10
CA SER A 105 -10.99 -15.27 -7.34
C SER A 105 -11.99 -15.43 -8.49
N ASP A 106 -13.20 -15.93 -8.19
CA ASP A 106 -14.29 -16.00 -9.15
C ASP A 106 -14.85 -14.63 -9.52
N ALA A 107 -14.92 -13.67 -8.59
CA ALA A 107 -15.36 -12.30 -8.90
C ALA A 107 -14.41 -11.60 -9.89
N VAL A 108 -13.10 -11.86 -9.79
CA VAL A 108 -12.10 -11.36 -10.73
C VAL A 108 -12.16 -12.11 -12.08
N ALA A 109 -12.41 -13.42 -12.06
CA ALA A 109 -12.53 -14.23 -13.28
C ALA A 109 -13.84 -14.02 -14.05
N LYS A 110 -14.94 -13.63 -13.37
CA LYS A 110 -16.28 -13.44 -13.94
C LYS A 110 -16.57 -12.00 -14.40
N CYS A 111 -15.54 -11.16 -14.59
CA CYS A 111 -15.70 -9.84 -15.18
C CYS A 111 -15.24 -9.80 -16.66
N PRO A 112 -15.97 -10.43 -17.61
CA PRO A 112 -15.60 -10.37 -19.01
C PRO A 112 -16.03 -9.02 -19.62
N LYS A 113 -15.06 -8.36 -20.27
CA LYS A 113 -15.27 -7.31 -21.28
C LYS A 113 -15.84 -5.97 -20.77
N ALA A 114 -15.12 -5.30 -19.88
CA ALA A 114 -15.29 -3.86 -19.67
C ALA A 114 -13.97 -3.10 -19.48
N PHE A 115 -12.84 -3.63 -19.94
CA PHE A 115 -11.59 -2.87 -20.05
C PHE A 115 -10.80 -3.37 -21.26
N SER A 116 -11.29 -3.05 -22.46
CA SER A 116 -10.38 -2.99 -23.61
C SER A 116 -9.55 -1.72 -23.45
N SER A 117 -8.23 -1.86 -23.53
CA SER A 117 -7.29 -0.74 -23.52
C SER A 117 -7.29 0.07 -24.83
N ASN A 118 -8.34 -0.01 -25.65
CA ASN A 118 -8.50 0.78 -26.88
C ASN A 118 -9.21 2.13 -26.64
N GLY A 119 -8.85 2.81 -25.55
CA GLY A 119 -9.45 4.09 -25.13
C GLY A 119 -8.45 5.22 -24.86
N CYS A 120 -7.21 5.10 -25.32
CA CYS A 120 -6.20 6.18 -25.24
C CYS A 120 -5.50 6.35 -26.59
N ALA A 121 -6.27 6.65 -27.64
CA ALA A 121 -5.76 7.14 -28.92
C ALA A 121 -6.79 8.11 -29.52
N ALA A 122 -7.02 9.24 -28.85
CA ALA A 122 -7.70 10.37 -29.47
C ALA A 122 -7.14 11.65 -28.85
N GLY A 123 -6.29 12.35 -29.61
CA GLY A 123 -5.88 13.71 -29.27
C GLY A 123 -4.40 14.06 -29.36
N ILE A 124 -3.56 13.38 -30.17
CA ILE A 124 -2.28 13.95 -30.60
C ILE A 124 -2.07 13.58 -32.07
N ARG A 125 -2.18 14.57 -32.97
CA ARG A 125 -1.76 14.42 -34.37
C ARG A 125 -0.25 14.24 -34.39
N THR A 126 0.21 13.15 -34.97
CA THR A 126 1.62 12.87 -35.22
C THR A 126 1.96 13.30 -36.64
N ASP A 127 2.74 14.36 -36.80
CA ASP A 127 3.57 14.51 -37.99
C ASP A 127 4.87 13.74 -37.73
N ALA A 128 5.08 12.70 -38.52
CA ALA A 128 6.27 11.87 -38.48
C ALA A 128 7.45 12.63 -39.08
N GLY A 129 8.40 13.01 -38.23
CA GLY A 129 9.75 13.39 -38.62
C GLY A 129 10.73 12.64 -37.73
N GLU A 130 11.35 11.60 -38.26
CA GLU A 130 12.49 10.94 -37.64
C GLU A 130 13.62 11.96 -37.45
N SER A 131 13.88 12.34 -36.20
CA SER A 131 15.15 12.93 -35.83
C SER A 131 15.73 12.14 -34.67
N SER A 132 16.84 11.47 -34.95
CA SER A 132 17.69 10.81 -33.97
C SER A 132 18.28 11.86 -33.02
N GLY A 133 17.55 12.15 -31.94
CA GLY A 133 18.00 13.02 -30.87
C GLY A 133 18.92 12.26 -29.93
N HIS A 134 20.22 12.39 -30.14
CA HIS A 134 21.25 11.97 -29.18
C HIS A 134 21.00 12.69 -27.84
N VAL A 135 20.54 11.96 -26.82
CA VAL A 135 20.46 12.47 -25.45
C VAL A 135 21.89 12.68 -24.97
N ARG A 136 22.30 13.95 -24.92
CA ARG A 136 23.61 14.37 -24.46
C ARG A 136 23.72 14.01 -22.98
N ARG A 137 24.55 13.02 -22.64
CA ARG A 137 24.93 12.68 -21.26
C ARG A 137 25.43 13.95 -20.55
N ARG A 138 24.60 14.56 -19.70
CA ARG A 138 25.07 15.56 -18.74
C ARG A 138 25.75 14.81 -17.61
N GLY A 139 27.08 14.77 -17.64
CA GLY A 139 27.93 14.22 -16.58
C GLY A 139 27.99 15.13 -15.36
N GLY A 140 26.85 15.37 -14.71
CA GLY A 140 26.77 15.94 -13.37
C GLY A 140 26.24 14.84 -12.45
N SER A 141 27.11 14.22 -11.66
CA SER A 141 26.66 13.32 -10.60
C SER A 141 26.00 14.20 -9.54
N ALA A 142 24.68 14.08 -9.33
CA ALA A 142 24.03 14.62 -8.15
C ALA A 142 24.79 14.08 -6.93
N LYS A 143 25.60 14.94 -6.32
CA LYS A 143 26.35 14.54 -5.13
C LYS A 143 25.31 14.40 -4.03
N VAL A 144 25.18 13.20 -3.47
CA VAL A 144 24.53 13.01 -2.17
C VAL A 144 25.32 13.86 -1.17
N LEU A 145 24.75 14.99 -0.77
CA LEU A 145 25.41 16.01 0.07
C LEU A 145 25.35 15.65 1.58
N ASN A 146 25.41 14.35 1.91
CA ASN A 146 25.31 13.88 3.28
C ASN A 146 26.64 13.26 3.73
N SER A 147 27.70 14.08 3.76
CA SER A 147 29.04 13.66 4.24
C SER A 147 29.05 13.16 5.68
N ASP A 148 28.06 13.57 6.48
CA ASP A 148 28.05 13.37 7.93
C ASP A 148 27.07 12.25 8.37
N MET A 149 26.26 11.72 7.45
CA MET A 149 25.34 10.61 7.76
C MET A 149 26.05 9.25 7.65
N SER A 150 25.93 8.43 8.69
CA SER A 150 26.44 7.06 8.69
C SER A 150 25.52 6.11 7.92
N LEU A 151 25.55 6.21 6.58
CA LEU A 151 24.80 5.30 5.70
C LEU A 151 25.55 3.98 5.47
N SER A 152 24.80 2.89 5.38
CA SER A 152 25.32 1.57 5.05
C SER A 152 25.96 1.56 3.66
N PRO A 153 26.94 0.66 3.39
CA PRO A 153 27.51 0.50 2.05
C PRO A 153 26.44 0.21 1.00
N ARG A 154 25.41 -0.57 1.36
CA ARG A 154 24.32 -0.93 0.46
C ARG A 154 23.49 0.29 0.08
N LEU A 155 23.08 1.13 1.04
CA LEU A 155 22.32 2.34 0.73
C LEU A 155 23.15 3.33 -0.10
N LYS A 156 24.45 3.47 0.18
CA LYS A 156 25.37 4.29 -0.63
C LYS A 156 25.46 3.82 -2.09
N GLU A 157 25.46 2.51 -2.32
CA GLU A 157 25.42 1.95 -3.67
C GLU A 157 24.10 2.25 -4.38
N LEU A 158 22.97 2.06 -3.69
CA LEU A 158 21.63 2.33 -4.23
C LEU A 158 21.46 3.81 -4.63
N LEU A 159 22.01 4.73 -3.84
CA LEU A 159 21.96 6.17 -4.14
C LEU A 159 22.67 6.56 -5.44
N GLN A 160 23.60 5.75 -5.95
CA GLN A 160 24.22 5.99 -7.26
C GLN A 160 23.19 5.87 -8.40
N GLY A 161 22.06 5.19 -8.16
CA GLY A 161 20.95 5.07 -9.11
C GLY A 161 20.10 6.33 -9.29
N LEU A 162 20.38 7.43 -8.56
CA LEU A 162 19.60 8.68 -8.64
C LEU A 162 19.57 9.30 -10.04
N ASN A 163 20.66 9.14 -10.79
CA ASN A 163 20.87 9.74 -12.12
C ASN A 163 20.98 8.69 -13.23
N GLU A 164 20.67 7.43 -12.93
CA GLU A 164 20.66 6.36 -13.91
C GLU A 164 19.23 6.11 -14.42
N PRO A 165 19.01 5.87 -15.73
CA PRO A 165 17.69 5.57 -16.27
C PRO A 165 17.04 4.37 -15.58
N GLY A 166 15.76 4.48 -15.21
CA GLY A 166 15.05 3.43 -14.47
C GLY A 166 14.89 2.10 -15.19
N ASP A 167 15.12 2.06 -16.51
CA ASP A 167 15.23 0.83 -17.28
C ASP A 167 16.66 0.66 -17.80
N SER A 168 17.35 -0.37 -17.30
CA SER A 168 18.71 -0.75 -17.70
C SER A 168 18.77 -1.52 -19.03
N GLY A 169 17.61 -1.86 -19.61
CA GLY A 169 17.54 -2.70 -20.79
C GLY A 169 17.69 -4.20 -20.50
N ASN A 170 17.47 -4.64 -19.26
CA ASN A 170 17.52 -6.06 -18.90
C ASN A 170 16.66 -6.92 -19.84
N PRO A 171 17.16 -8.09 -20.28
CA PRO A 171 16.41 -8.99 -21.12
C PRO A 171 15.15 -9.53 -20.40
N PRO A 172 14.05 -9.82 -21.12
CA PRO A 172 12.83 -10.39 -20.54
C PRO A 172 13.00 -11.87 -20.11
N GLU A 173 14.15 -12.47 -20.37
CA GLU A 173 14.52 -13.82 -19.96
C GLU A 173 14.91 -13.90 -18.47
N PRO A 174 14.74 -15.09 -17.84
CA PRO A 174 15.24 -15.37 -16.49
C PRO A 174 16.74 -15.12 -16.35
N PRO A 175 17.18 -14.36 -15.32
CA PRO A 175 18.60 -14.21 -15.02
C PRO A 175 19.18 -15.47 -14.36
N ASP A 176 20.50 -15.64 -14.46
CA ASP A 176 21.22 -16.83 -13.93
C ASP A 176 21.03 -17.05 -12.42
N TRP A 177 20.86 -15.97 -11.66
CA TRP A 177 20.65 -16.03 -10.21
C TRP A 177 19.21 -16.40 -9.81
N LEU A 178 18.29 -16.52 -10.76
CA LEU A 178 16.88 -16.79 -10.46
C LEU A 178 16.68 -18.22 -9.93
N ASP A 179 16.58 -18.34 -8.61
CA ASP A 179 16.04 -19.53 -7.97
C ASP A 179 14.50 -19.61 -8.17
N ARG A 180 14.06 -20.49 -9.07
CA ARG A 180 12.62 -20.74 -9.35
C ARG A 180 11.86 -21.27 -8.14
N ARG A 181 12.50 -22.00 -7.22
CA ARG A 181 11.86 -22.52 -6.00
C ARG A 181 11.52 -21.38 -5.06
N LEU A 182 12.46 -20.47 -4.81
CA LEU A 182 12.22 -19.27 -4.00
C LEU A 182 11.23 -18.33 -4.67
N PHE A 183 11.32 -18.14 -5.98
CA PHE A 183 10.38 -17.30 -6.72
C PHE A 183 8.94 -17.81 -6.56
N ASN A 184 8.72 -19.12 -6.74
CA ASN A 184 7.43 -19.75 -6.53
C ASN A 184 6.99 -19.76 -5.06
N ARG A 185 7.94 -19.76 -4.11
CA ARG A 185 7.60 -19.57 -2.69
C ARG A 185 7.01 -18.19 -2.43
N GLY A 186 7.55 -17.13 -3.05
CA GLY A 186 6.96 -15.79 -2.99
C GLY A 186 5.56 -15.71 -3.59
N ARG A 187 5.30 -16.45 -4.68
CA ARG A 187 3.94 -16.60 -5.24
C ARG A 187 2.99 -17.31 -4.28
N GLN A 188 3.44 -18.35 -3.59
CA GLN A 188 2.64 -19.04 -2.57
C GLN A 188 2.39 -18.19 -1.33
N PHE A 189 3.32 -17.29 -0.99
CA PHE A 189 3.14 -16.34 0.11
C PHE A 189 1.89 -15.49 -0.09
N TYR A 190 1.66 -14.99 -1.30
CA TYR A 190 0.46 -14.24 -1.67
C TYR A 190 -0.83 -15.00 -1.36
N GLY A 191 -0.91 -16.29 -1.71
CA GLY A 191 -2.10 -17.11 -1.43
C GLY A 191 -2.47 -17.24 0.05
N ARG A 192 -1.51 -17.01 0.96
CA ARG A 192 -1.69 -17.10 2.42
C ARG A 192 -1.82 -15.74 3.11
N PHE A 193 -1.20 -14.70 2.54
CA PHE A 193 -1.01 -13.40 3.20
C PHE A 193 -1.50 -12.22 2.35
N LEU A 194 -2.43 -12.44 1.41
CA LEU A 194 -2.98 -11.43 0.51
C LEU A 194 -3.35 -10.11 1.20
N PHE A 195 -4.12 -10.18 2.30
CA PHE A 195 -4.51 -8.98 3.06
C PHE A 195 -3.28 -8.27 3.64
N CYS A 196 -2.34 -9.01 4.23
CA CYS A 196 -1.12 -8.46 4.81
C CYS A 196 -0.27 -7.73 3.78
N ILE A 197 -0.14 -8.29 2.57
CA ILE A 197 0.59 -7.68 1.45
C ILE A 197 -0.05 -6.36 1.08
N PHE A 198 -1.33 -6.36 0.68
CA PHE A 198 -1.97 -5.13 0.20
C PHE A 198 -2.20 -4.08 1.29
N PHE A 199 -2.36 -4.50 2.55
CA PHE A 199 -2.38 -3.56 3.67
C PHE A 199 -1.00 -2.90 3.86
N SER A 200 0.08 -3.68 3.75
CA SER A 200 1.45 -3.13 3.79
C SER A 200 1.73 -2.20 2.61
N ASP A 201 1.29 -2.56 1.40
CA ASP A 201 1.45 -1.74 0.20
C ASP A 201 0.68 -0.41 0.30
N LEU A 202 -0.51 -0.42 0.91
CA LEU A 202 -1.28 0.79 1.16
C LEU A 202 -0.55 1.74 2.12
N LEU A 203 0.01 1.19 3.21
CA LEU A 203 0.81 1.95 4.18
C LEU A 203 2.09 2.49 3.54
N ALA A 204 2.77 1.67 2.76
CA ALA A 204 3.98 2.06 2.04
C ALA A 204 3.69 3.14 0.99
N LEU A 205 2.55 3.10 0.30
CA LEU A 205 2.14 4.14 -0.63
C LEU A 205 1.90 5.49 0.08
N LEU A 206 1.30 5.48 1.27
CA LEU A 206 1.20 6.69 2.10
C LEU A 206 2.59 7.22 2.46
N MET A 207 3.53 6.34 2.83
CA MET A 207 4.93 6.71 3.07
C MET A 207 5.59 7.28 1.80
N MET A 208 5.31 6.74 0.61
CA MET A 208 5.90 7.21 -0.64
C MET A 208 5.42 8.58 -1.09
N PHE A 209 4.22 9.01 -0.68
CA PHE A 209 3.77 10.38 -0.94
C PHE A 209 4.64 11.42 -0.23
N THR A 210 5.49 11.06 0.73
CA THR A 210 6.44 12.00 1.34
C THR A 210 7.72 12.17 0.52
N VAL A 211 7.91 11.38 -0.55
CA VAL A 211 9.08 11.44 -1.42
C VAL A 211 8.73 12.30 -2.64
N SER A 212 9.23 13.53 -2.70
CA SER A 212 8.88 14.53 -3.74
C SER A 212 9.05 14.01 -5.17
N ARG A 213 10.12 13.24 -5.43
CA ARG A 213 10.39 12.62 -6.73
C ARG A 213 9.31 11.64 -7.19
N ILE A 214 8.61 11.01 -6.24
CA ILE A 214 7.47 10.12 -6.50
C ILE A 214 6.17 10.92 -6.53
N LEU A 215 5.97 11.85 -5.59
CA LEU A 215 4.75 12.64 -5.46
C LEU A 215 4.48 13.52 -6.70
N ARG A 216 5.49 14.24 -7.20
CA ARG A 216 5.33 15.20 -8.31
C ARG A 216 4.81 14.55 -9.60
N PRO A 217 5.35 13.41 -10.09
CA PRO A 217 4.75 12.68 -11.20
C PRO A 217 3.28 12.29 -10.98
N LEU A 218 2.90 11.91 -9.76
CA LEU A 218 1.51 11.55 -9.45
C LEU A 218 0.57 12.75 -9.57
N ILE A 219 0.94 13.90 -9.01
CA ILE A 219 0.19 15.16 -9.13
C ILE A 219 0.13 15.58 -10.62
N TYR A 220 1.27 15.51 -11.31
CA TYR A 220 1.39 15.88 -12.73
C TYR A 220 0.46 15.08 -13.61
N THR A 221 0.38 13.76 -13.42
CA THR A 221 -0.55 12.92 -14.20
C THR A 221 -2.02 13.23 -13.92
N GLY A 222 -2.37 13.72 -12.71
CA GLY A 222 -3.76 14.01 -12.30
C GLY A 222 -4.68 12.80 -12.40
N ARG A 223 -4.11 11.60 -12.22
CA ARG A 223 -4.84 10.33 -12.23
C ARG A 223 -5.10 9.81 -10.82
N SER A 224 -4.78 10.60 -9.79
CA SER A 224 -4.84 10.20 -8.38
C SER A 224 -5.13 11.35 -7.41
N ASP A 225 -5.48 12.53 -7.93
CA ASP A 225 -5.70 13.76 -7.17
C ASP A 225 -7.15 13.93 -6.66
N THR A 226 -8.02 12.94 -6.92
CA THR A 226 -9.38 12.86 -6.37
C THR A 226 -9.68 11.43 -5.92
N PRO A 227 -10.64 11.21 -5.01
CA PRO A 227 -10.98 9.87 -4.51
C PRO A 227 -11.30 8.84 -5.60
N GLN A 228 -12.11 9.21 -6.59
CA GLN A 228 -12.54 8.29 -7.65
C GLN A 228 -11.38 7.96 -8.60
N ARG A 229 -10.54 8.96 -8.93
CA ARG A 229 -9.36 8.75 -9.78
C ARG A 229 -8.31 7.90 -9.06
N ALA A 230 -8.04 8.21 -7.79
CA ALA A 230 -7.15 7.42 -6.94
C ALA A 230 -7.63 5.97 -6.85
N LEU A 231 -8.90 5.73 -6.50
CA LEU A 231 -9.48 4.40 -6.43
C LEU A 231 -9.26 3.62 -7.75
N ARG A 232 -9.62 4.22 -8.89
CA ARG A 232 -9.42 3.59 -10.20
C ARG A 232 -7.96 3.25 -10.47
N ARG A 233 -7.05 4.19 -10.19
CA ARG A 233 -5.61 3.99 -10.41
C ARG A 233 -5.06 2.86 -9.55
N TYR A 234 -5.33 2.89 -8.25
CA TYR A 234 -4.72 1.94 -7.32
C TYR A 234 -5.35 0.55 -7.40
N VAL A 235 -6.65 0.43 -7.73
CA VAL A 235 -7.25 -0.87 -8.09
C VAL A 235 -6.60 -1.42 -9.36
N SER A 236 -6.34 -0.58 -10.38
CA SER A 236 -5.60 -1.02 -11.57
C SER A 236 -4.22 -1.55 -11.22
N THR A 237 -3.47 -0.85 -10.34
CA THR A 237 -2.17 -1.32 -9.85
C THR A 237 -2.28 -2.65 -9.11
N ILE A 238 -3.25 -2.81 -8.21
CA ILE A 238 -3.51 -4.06 -7.50
C ILE A 238 -3.71 -5.20 -8.50
N LEU A 239 -4.50 -5.00 -9.55
CA LEU A 239 -4.77 -6.04 -10.56
C LEU A 239 -3.50 -6.49 -11.29
N HIS A 240 -2.58 -5.57 -11.64
CA HIS A 240 -1.28 -5.92 -12.20
C HIS A 240 -0.47 -6.79 -11.22
N VAL A 241 -0.36 -6.36 -9.96
CA VAL A 241 0.39 -7.08 -8.93
C VAL A 241 -0.21 -8.47 -8.65
N VAL A 242 -1.54 -8.58 -8.59
CA VAL A 242 -2.24 -9.87 -8.48
C VAL A 242 -1.91 -10.79 -9.65
N ALA A 243 -1.88 -10.26 -10.87
CA ALA A 243 -1.51 -11.03 -12.05
C ALA A 243 -0.08 -11.57 -11.94
N TRP A 244 0.87 -10.78 -11.44
CA TRP A 244 2.27 -11.21 -11.28
C TRP A 244 2.44 -12.28 -10.21
N TYR A 245 1.69 -12.21 -9.11
CA TYR A 245 1.70 -13.27 -8.09
C TYR A 245 1.04 -14.55 -8.59
N SER A 246 -0.05 -14.42 -9.36
CA SER A 246 -0.90 -15.56 -9.73
C SER A 246 -0.37 -16.30 -10.97
N GLY A 247 0.17 -15.60 -11.97
CA GLY A 247 0.71 -16.18 -13.20
C GLY A 247 2.22 -16.42 -13.17
N ASP A 248 2.76 -17.02 -14.24
CA ASP A 248 4.20 -17.15 -14.45
C ASP A 248 4.73 -16.00 -15.32
N VAL A 249 5.35 -15.01 -14.68
CA VAL A 249 5.95 -13.85 -15.38
C VAL A 249 7.15 -14.21 -16.24
N TRP A 250 7.62 -15.46 -16.20
CA TRP A 250 8.74 -15.94 -17.01
C TRP A 250 8.29 -16.79 -18.21
N ASP A 251 7.00 -17.08 -18.34
CA ASP A 251 6.42 -17.78 -19.48
C ASP A 251 5.84 -16.77 -20.48
N PRO A 252 6.41 -16.62 -21.70
CA PRO A 252 5.90 -15.70 -22.71
C PRO A 252 4.42 -15.88 -23.10
N GLU A 253 3.88 -17.09 -22.92
CA GLU A 253 2.49 -17.40 -23.23
C GLU A 253 1.52 -17.01 -22.08
N ASP A 254 2.04 -16.83 -20.87
CA ASP A 254 1.24 -16.43 -19.71
C ASP A 254 0.88 -14.93 -19.78
N PRO A 255 -0.40 -14.56 -19.54
CA PRO A 255 -0.80 -13.16 -19.45
C PRO A 255 0.03 -12.31 -18.48
N ALA A 256 0.54 -12.87 -17.39
CA ALA A 256 1.36 -12.16 -16.40
C ALA A 256 2.69 -11.67 -16.97
N HIS A 257 3.32 -12.44 -17.87
CA HIS A 257 4.54 -12.02 -18.57
C HIS A 257 4.29 -10.79 -19.44
N ARG A 258 3.21 -10.80 -20.23
CA ARG A 258 2.83 -9.64 -21.05
C ARG A 258 2.46 -8.43 -20.19
N ASP A 259 1.83 -8.67 -19.05
CA ASP A 259 1.41 -7.61 -18.13
C ASP A 259 2.61 -6.86 -17.51
N VAL A 260 3.60 -7.58 -16.96
CA VAL A 260 4.79 -6.95 -16.38
C VAL A 260 5.60 -6.16 -17.43
N LEU A 261 5.72 -6.68 -18.66
CA LEU A 261 6.38 -5.96 -19.76
C LEU A 261 5.58 -4.75 -20.24
N SER A 262 4.25 -4.81 -20.20
CA SER A 262 3.38 -3.65 -20.45
C SER A 262 3.62 -2.54 -19.43
N VAL A 263 3.72 -2.89 -18.14
CA VAL A 263 4.03 -1.92 -17.07
C VAL A 263 5.41 -1.30 -17.26
N ARG A 264 6.44 -2.09 -17.62
CA ARG A 264 7.76 -1.54 -18.01
C ARG A 264 7.65 -0.54 -19.16
N SER A 265 6.87 -0.85 -20.19
CA SER A 265 6.62 0.07 -21.30
C SER A 265 5.95 1.37 -20.86
N ILE A 266 5.00 1.31 -19.92
CA ILE A 266 4.36 2.48 -19.32
C ILE A 266 5.40 3.33 -18.58
N HIS A 267 6.24 2.74 -17.73
CA HIS A 267 7.32 3.45 -17.05
C HIS A 267 8.26 4.13 -18.03
N ASN A 268 8.67 3.45 -19.11
CA ASN A 268 9.54 4.03 -20.14
C ASN A 268 8.89 5.19 -20.91
N LYS A 269 7.59 5.12 -21.17
CA LYS A 269 6.84 6.23 -21.79
C LYS A 269 6.73 7.41 -20.83
N SER A 270 6.39 7.15 -19.58
CA SER A 270 6.35 8.18 -18.53
C SER A 270 7.70 8.83 -18.33
N ALA A 271 8.79 8.07 -18.28
CA ALA A 271 10.15 8.59 -18.12
C ALA A 271 10.52 9.54 -19.26
N ARG A 272 10.18 9.17 -20.51
CA ARG A 272 10.40 10.03 -21.68
C ARG A 272 9.63 11.35 -21.60
N VAL A 273 8.38 11.32 -21.15
CA VAL A 273 7.54 12.52 -21.01
C VAL A 273 8.04 13.40 -19.86
N LEU A 274 8.23 12.82 -18.68
CA LEU A 274 8.61 13.55 -17.47
C LEU A 274 9.99 14.20 -17.59
N ASN A 275 10.90 13.61 -18.38
CA ASN A 275 12.24 14.12 -18.62
C ASN A 275 12.39 14.86 -19.96
N SER A 276 11.29 15.17 -20.65
CA SER A 276 11.36 16.00 -21.86
C SER A 276 11.69 17.45 -21.52
N SER A 277 12.34 18.16 -22.42
CA SER A 277 12.66 19.58 -22.23
C SER A 277 11.43 20.48 -22.05
N THR A 278 10.24 20.04 -22.48
CA THR A 278 9.01 20.83 -22.41
C THR A 278 8.22 20.60 -21.12
N GLU A 279 8.32 19.42 -20.52
CA GLU A 279 7.50 19.06 -19.36
C GLU A 279 8.29 19.00 -18.05
N HIS A 280 9.60 18.77 -18.09
CA HIS A 280 10.41 18.52 -16.89
C HIS A 280 10.34 19.63 -15.84
N GLU A 281 10.40 20.89 -16.27
CA GLU A 281 10.27 22.04 -15.37
C GLU A 281 8.87 22.12 -14.75
N LYS A 282 7.83 21.85 -15.55
CA LYS A 282 6.44 21.84 -15.06
C LYS A 282 6.22 20.76 -14.01
N VAL A 283 6.80 19.58 -14.20
CA VAL A 283 6.75 18.49 -13.23
C VAL A 283 7.47 18.89 -11.96
N SER A 284 8.66 19.48 -12.07
CA SER A 284 9.51 19.80 -10.91
C SER A 284 8.94 20.89 -10.01
N GLY A 285 8.20 21.85 -10.58
CA GLY A 285 7.51 22.89 -9.84
C GLY A 285 6.07 22.58 -9.45
N ILE A 286 5.55 21.37 -9.74
CA ILE A 286 4.12 21.13 -9.57
C ILE A 286 3.69 21.03 -8.10
N ASP A 287 2.57 21.69 -7.80
CA ASP A 287 1.84 21.60 -6.54
C ASP A 287 0.38 21.23 -6.82
N VAL A 288 -0.31 20.63 -5.85
CA VAL A 288 -1.70 20.21 -6.01
C VAL A 288 -2.66 21.39 -6.29
N ARG A 289 -2.30 22.62 -5.88
CA ARG A 289 -3.05 23.85 -6.22
C ARG A 289 -3.08 24.13 -7.72
N ALA A 290 -2.03 23.75 -8.45
CA ALA A 290 -2.02 23.86 -9.91
C ALA A 290 -3.08 22.95 -10.58
N ARG A 291 -3.66 22.01 -9.83
CA ARG A 291 -4.79 21.17 -10.25
C ARG A 291 -6.16 21.70 -9.79
N GLY A 292 -6.22 22.88 -9.18
CA GLY A 292 -7.45 23.52 -8.73
C GLY A 292 -7.95 23.02 -7.38
N HIS A 293 -7.10 22.35 -6.58
CA HIS A 293 -7.46 21.93 -5.22
C HIS A 293 -7.13 23.04 -4.22
N GLU A 294 -8.03 23.22 -3.25
CA GLU A 294 -7.87 24.18 -2.15
C GLU A 294 -7.30 23.47 -0.91
N GLU A 295 -6.56 24.23 -0.10
CA GLU A 295 -6.09 23.75 1.21
C GLU A 295 -7.29 23.61 2.17
N PRO A 296 -7.36 22.54 2.98
CA PRO A 296 -8.53 22.27 3.78
C PRO A 296 -8.50 23.24 4.96
N ARG A 297 -9.66 23.47 5.56
CA ARG A 297 -9.76 24.38 6.71
C ARG A 297 -8.96 23.90 7.93
N CYS A 298 -8.78 22.57 8.07
CA CYS A 298 -8.11 21.96 9.22
C CYS A 298 -7.15 20.85 8.76
N PRO A 299 -5.96 21.19 8.24
CA PRO A 299 -4.97 20.21 7.82
C PRO A 299 -4.26 19.56 9.03
N PHE A 300 -3.92 18.28 8.93
CA PHE A 300 -3.16 17.55 9.93
C PHE A 300 -1.65 17.78 9.81
N SER A 301 -1.14 18.09 8.60
CA SER A 301 0.30 18.25 8.32
C SER A 301 1.04 19.19 9.30
N PRO A 302 0.49 20.35 9.72
CA PRO A 302 1.15 21.21 10.72
C PRO A 302 1.35 20.52 12.08
N ALA A 303 0.37 19.75 12.55
CA ALA A 303 0.45 19.05 13.83
C ALA A 303 1.44 17.88 13.77
N VAL A 304 1.41 17.13 12.66
CA VAL A 304 2.35 16.03 12.40
C VAL A 304 3.79 16.55 12.34
N ARG A 305 4.02 17.63 11.58
CA ARG A 305 5.32 18.30 11.49
C ARG A 305 5.82 18.79 12.85
N HIS A 306 4.93 19.38 13.65
CA HIS A 306 5.27 19.83 14.99
C HIS A 306 5.74 18.66 15.87
N ASP A 307 4.98 17.57 15.89
CA ASP A 307 5.32 16.38 16.70
C ASP A 307 6.63 15.73 16.24
N LEU A 308 6.88 15.66 14.93
CA LEU A 308 8.07 15.00 14.37
C LEU A 308 9.34 15.87 14.39
N ARG A 309 9.26 17.17 14.64
CA ARG A 309 10.40 18.12 14.57
C ARG A 309 11.62 17.67 15.38
N GLN A 310 11.41 16.98 16.51
CA GLN A 310 12.49 16.48 17.38
C GLN A 310 12.66 14.95 17.34
N GLN A 311 11.89 14.26 16.51
CA GLN A 311 11.91 12.79 16.39
C GLN A 311 12.49 12.32 15.05
N ALA A 312 12.46 13.17 14.02
CA ALA A 312 13.09 12.90 12.74
C ALA A 312 14.54 13.42 12.73
N GLU A 313 15.46 12.55 12.30
CA GLU A 313 16.83 12.95 12.00
C GLU A 313 16.91 13.73 10.69
N GLN A 314 18.11 14.21 10.35
CA GLN A 314 18.37 14.75 9.02
C GLN A 314 18.12 13.66 7.97
N GLY A 315 17.31 13.99 6.96
CA GLY A 315 16.97 13.07 5.88
C GLY A 315 17.96 13.05 4.72
N LEU A 316 17.76 12.08 3.83
CA LEU A 316 18.45 12.02 2.55
C LEU A 316 18.12 13.25 1.69
N VAL A 317 19.15 13.93 1.21
CA VAL A 317 19.01 14.98 0.19
C VAL A 317 19.10 14.31 -1.18
N LEU A 318 17.94 14.10 -1.81
CA LEU A 318 17.82 13.37 -3.08
C LEU A 318 17.81 14.27 -4.33
N GLU A 319 17.67 15.57 -4.14
CA GLU A 319 17.61 16.59 -5.19
C GLU A 319 18.00 17.95 -4.59
N THR A 320 18.49 18.85 -5.44
CA THR A 320 18.74 20.25 -5.08
C THR A 320 18.09 21.19 -6.09
N PRO A 321 17.81 22.45 -5.74
CA PRO A 321 17.25 23.41 -6.69
C PRO A 321 18.08 23.57 -7.98
N ASP A 322 19.39 23.41 -7.87
CA ASP A 322 20.33 23.56 -8.98
C ASP A 322 20.50 22.29 -9.84
N ASP A 323 20.03 21.13 -9.35
CA ASP A 323 20.17 19.83 -10.00
C ASP A 323 18.82 19.09 -10.00
N PRO A 324 17.95 19.36 -10.99
CA PRO A 324 16.60 18.83 -11.00
C PRO A 324 16.62 17.33 -11.30
N PRO A 325 15.69 16.56 -10.72
CA PRO A 325 15.77 15.09 -10.69
C PRO A 325 15.58 14.47 -12.08
N LEU A 326 16.31 13.38 -12.37
CA LEU A 326 15.92 12.41 -13.40
C LEU A 326 14.71 11.60 -12.89
N TYR A 327 13.53 11.80 -13.46
CA TYR A 327 12.32 11.07 -13.05
C TYR A 327 12.31 9.64 -13.60
N ILE A 328 11.83 8.71 -12.77
CA ILE A 328 11.85 7.27 -13.07
C ILE A 328 13.29 6.82 -13.30
N SER A 329 14.16 7.19 -12.36
CA SER A 329 15.54 6.69 -12.28
C SER A 329 15.58 5.29 -11.65
N GLN A 330 16.76 4.66 -11.62
CA GLN A 330 16.97 3.40 -10.88
C GLN A 330 16.60 3.58 -9.40
N TRP A 331 16.88 4.75 -8.81
CA TRP A 331 16.45 5.11 -7.47
C TRP A 331 14.92 5.17 -7.33
N ASP A 332 14.23 5.82 -8.25
CA ASP A 332 12.76 5.92 -8.16
C ASP A 332 12.11 4.52 -8.31
N MET A 333 12.68 3.67 -9.16
CA MET A 333 12.25 2.28 -9.35
C MET A 333 12.52 1.40 -8.12
N LEU A 334 13.71 1.50 -7.48
CA LEU A 334 14.03 0.71 -6.28
C LEU A 334 13.21 1.15 -5.06
N VAL A 335 12.94 2.46 -4.92
CA VAL A 335 12.08 2.98 -3.85
C VAL A 335 10.62 2.52 -4.05
N THR A 336 10.18 2.46 -5.31
CA THR A 336 8.90 1.84 -5.66
C THR A 336 8.89 0.34 -5.33
N GLN A 337 9.96 -0.39 -5.60
CA GLN A 337 10.09 -1.81 -5.23
C GLN A 337 10.06 -2.03 -3.71
N TYR A 338 10.73 -1.17 -2.93
CA TYR A 338 10.62 -1.15 -1.47
C TYR A 338 9.16 -1.01 -1.03
N SER A 339 8.34 -0.25 -1.75
CA SER A 339 6.94 -0.03 -1.36
C SER A 339 6.06 -1.27 -1.43
N PHE A 340 6.46 -2.30 -2.18
CA PHE A 340 5.68 -3.52 -2.35
C PHE A 340 6.06 -4.67 -1.40
N LEU A 341 7.09 -4.48 -0.57
CA LEU A 341 7.55 -5.52 0.36
C LEU A 341 8.14 -4.99 1.66
N GLY A 342 8.65 -3.77 1.64
CA GLY A 342 9.58 -3.25 2.63
C GLY A 342 8.97 -3.17 4.02
N VAL A 343 7.75 -2.61 4.11
CA VAL A 343 6.98 -2.51 5.35
C VAL A 343 6.64 -3.91 5.91
N LEU A 344 6.26 -4.85 5.04
CA LEU A 344 5.94 -6.22 5.46
C LEU A 344 7.18 -6.96 5.97
N VAL A 345 8.31 -6.83 5.28
CA VAL A 345 9.59 -7.46 5.68
C VAL A 345 10.15 -6.84 6.97
N ALA A 346 10.01 -5.52 7.13
CA ALA A 346 10.42 -4.82 8.35
C ALA A 346 9.56 -5.20 9.55
N HIS A 347 8.24 -5.22 9.38
CA HIS A 347 7.26 -5.29 10.46
C HIS A 347 6.21 -6.42 10.28
N PRO A 348 6.60 -7.67 10.00
CA PRO A 348 5.66 -8.72 9.57
C PRO A 348 4.55 -8.99 10.58
N ARG A 349 4.87 -8.92 11.89
CA ARG A 349 3.88 -9.12 12.95
C ARG A 349 2.83 -8.02 12.98
N GLN A 350 3.22 -6.76 12.82
CA GLN A 350 2.30 -5.62 12.84
C GLN A 350 1.38 -5.62 11.60
N MET A 351 1.90 -6.11 10.46
CA MET A 351 1.12 -6.28 9.23
C MET A 351 0.23 -7.54 9.22
N GLY A 352 0.15 -8.27 10.34
CA GLY A 352 -0.65 -9.48 10.49
C GLY A 352 0.01 -10.77 9.95
N ALA A 353 1.21 -10.69 9.38
CA ALA A 353 1.98 -11.82 8.87
C ALA A 353 2.83 -12.51 9.95
N TRP A 354 2.33 -12.64 11.18
CA TRP A 354 3.06 -13.20 12.32
C TRP A 354 3.42 -14.69 12.18
N ARG A 355 2.79 -15.41 11.25
CA ARG A 355 3.09 -16.81 10.88
C ARG A 355 3.99 -16.95 9.64
N ALA A 356 4.49 -15.85 9.09
CA ALA A 356 5.45 -15.93 7.99
C ALA A 356 6.75 -16.57 8.49
N SER A 357 7.23 -17.60 7.80
CA SER A 357 8.56 -18.16 8.07
C SER A 357 9.66 -17.30 7.43
N GLU A 358 10.92 -17.53 7.82
CA GLU A 358 12.05 -16.92 7.13
C GLU A 358 12.11 -17.31 5.64
N GLU A 359 11.72 -18.55 5.30
CA GLU A 359 11.63 -18.99 3.90
C GLU A 359 10.50 -18.30 3.14
N ASP A 360 9.38 -17.98 3.81
CA ASP A 360 8.31 -17.16 3.25
C ASP A 360 8.81 -15.75 2.87
N LEU A 361 9.53 -15.10 3.78
CA LEU A 361 10.10 -13.77 3.54
C LEU A 361 11.20 -13.81 2.48
N ALA A 362 12.08 -14.82 2.50
CA ALA A 362 13.08 -15.03 1.46
C ALA A 362 12.44 -15.21 0.08
N GLY A 363 11.35 -15.98 0.01
CA GLY A 363 10.58 -16.16 -1.22
C GLY A 363 9.94 -14.85 -1.71
N LEU A 364 9.36 -14.05 -0.81
CA LEU A 364 8.79 -12.75 -1.16
C LEU A 364 9.85 -11.77 -1.70
N ILE A 365 11.01 -11.70 -1.04
CA ILE A 365 12.14 -10.87 -1.48
C ILE A 365 12.62 -11.33 -2.85
N HIS A 366 12.82 -12.63 -3.05
CA HIS A 366 13.30 -13.18 -4.32
C HIS A 366 12.28 -13.00 -5.46
N PHE A 367 10.98 -13.11 -5.15
CA PHE A 367 9.91 -12.77 -6.09
C PHE A 367 10.02 -11.32 -6.56
N TRP A 368 10.09 -10.36 -5.62
CA TRP A 368 10.22 -8.95 -5.98
C TRP A 368 11.54 -8.61 -6.65
N ARG A 369 12.64 -9.34 -6.34
CA ARG A 369 13.90 -9.24 -7.08
C ARG A 369 13.69 -9.55 -8.57
N GLY A 370 13.00 -10.66 -8.87
CA GLY A 370 12.66 -11.06 -10.24
C GLY A 370 11.72 -10.08 -10.95
N ILE A 371 10.72 -9.55 -10.25
CA ILE A 371 9.85 -8.50 -10.80
C ILE A 371 10.66 -7.23 -11.11
N GLY A 372 11.56 -6.82 -10.22
CA GLY A 372 12.46 -5.69 -10.45
C GLY A 372 13.31 -5.89 -11.71
N TRP A 373 13.89 -7.08 -11.88
CA TRP A 373 14.65 -7.43 -13.10
C TRP A 373 13.81 -7.24 -14.37
N LEU A 374 12.60 -7.82 -14.39
CA LEU A 374 11.69 -7.73 -15.54
C LEU A 374 11.24 -6.30 -15.83
N LEU A 375 11.12 -5.46 -14.80
CA LEU A 375 10.79 -4.04 -14.91
C LEU A 375 11.99 -3.16 -15.33
N GLY A 376 13.20 -3.71 -15.45
CA GLY A 376 14.40 -2.99 -15.87
C GLY A 376 15.27 -2.44 -14.73
N VAL A 377 15.06 -2.88 -13.49
CA VAL A 377 15.94 -2.53 -12.36
C VAL A 377 17.24 -3.33 -12.48
N GLU A 378 18.37 -2.63 -12.56
CA GLU A 378 19.68 -3.27 -12.62
C GLU A 378 19.98 -4.00 -11.29
N ASP A 379 20.65 -5.16 -11.34
CA ASP A 379 20.88 -5.99 -10.15
C ASP A 379 21.60 -5.27 -9.01
N LYS A 380 22.55 -4.38 -9.33
CA LYS A 380 23.22 -3.57 -8.30
C LYS A 380 22.26 -2.58 -7.63
N TYR A 381 21.21 -2.12 -8.30
CA TYR A 381 20.21 -1.20 -7.74
C TYR A 381 18.96 -1.91 -7.20
N ASN A 382 18.81 -3.21 -7.44
CA ASN A 382 17.67 -3.98 -7.01
C ASN A 382 17.61 -4.06 -5.47
N PHE A 383 16.55 -3.53 -4.87
CA PHE A 383 16.37 -3.46 -3.42
C PHE A 383 16.40 -4.85 -2.77
N CYS A 384 15.99 -5.87 -3.53
CA CYS A 384 15.84 -7.25 -3.10
C CYS A 384 17.10 -8.12 -3.34
N ASN A 385 18.25 -7.51 -3.61
CA ASN A 385 19.50 -8.21 -3.83
C ASN A 385 20.25 -8.42 -2.50
N GLY A 386 19.76 -9.33 -1.65
CA GLY A 386 20.35 -9.64 -0.35
C GLY A 386 19.62 -10.77 0.39
N SER A 387 20.09 -11.11 1.60
CA SER A 387 19.39 -12.02 2.49
C SER A 387 18.18 -11.34 3.16
N VAL A 388 17.32 -12.12 3.82
CA VAL A 388 16.20 -11.58 4.62
C VAL A 388 16.69 -10.56 5.64
N ALA A 389 17.82 -10.85 6.32
CA ALA A 389 18.40 -9.96 7.31
C ALA A 389 18.91 -8.66 6.68
N ASP A 390 19.60 -8.74 5.52
CA ASP A 390 20.12 -7.58 4.81
C ASP A 390 18.98 -6.68 4.32
N THR A 391 17.97 -7.26 3.67
CA THR A 391 16.81 -6.52 3.17
C THR A 391 16.04 -5.88 4.32
N ARG A 392 15.85 -6.59 5.43
CA ARG A 392 15.17 -6.03 6.60
C ARG A 392 15.94 -4.86 7.22
N ALA A 393 17.26 -4.97 7.35
CA ALA A 393 18.09 -3.88 7.83
C ALA A 393 18.00 -2.66 6.91
N LEU A 394 18.03 -2.88 5.59
CA LEU A 394 17.86 -1.81 4.61
C LEU A 394 16.46 -1.16 4.68
N CYS A 395 15.38 -1.92 4.89
CA CYS A 395 14.04 -1.36 5.10
C CYS A 395 13.99 -0.38 6.28
N LEU A 396 14.59 -0.76 7.40
CA LEU A 396 14.64 0.09 8.60
C LEU A 396 15.52 1.33 8.37
N GLU A 397 16.58 1.20 7.58
CA GLU A 397 17.42 2.34 7.19
C GLU A 397 16.65 3.32 6.29
N MET A 398 15.84 2.82 5.34
CA MET A 398 14.93 3.65 4.53
C MET A 398 13.90 4.37 5.40
N GLU A 399 13.30 3.69 6.37
CA GLU A 399 12.35 4.30 7.31
C GLU A 399 13.00 5.47 8.07
N ARG A 400 14.23 5.27 8.57
CA ARG A 400 14.97 6.26 9.34
C ARG A 400 15.41 7.47 8.53
N HIS A 401 15.95 7.25 7.33
CA HIS A 401 16.66 8.31 6.59
C HIS A 401 15.86 8.88 5.41
N LEU A 402 14.83 8.19 4.95
CA LEU A 402 13.95 8.67 3.88
C LEU A 402 12.55 9.00 4.41
N ILE A 403 11.90 8.05 5.08
CA ILE A 403 10.47 8.15 5.36
C ILE A 403 10.15 9.08 6.53
N LEU A 404 10.80 8.89 7.68
CA LEU A 404 10.57 9.73 8.86
C LEU A 404 10.88 11.21 8.61
N PRO A 405 12.02 11.57 7.98
CA PRO A 405 12.29 12.95 7.58
C PRO A 405 11.29 13.44 6.52
N GLY A 406 10.85 12.56 5.62
CA GLY A 406 9.79 12.86 4.66
C GLY A 406 8.47 13.26 5.34
N PHE A 407 8.00 12.52 6.33
CA PHE A 407 6.80 12.90 7.10
C PHE A 407 6.99 14.20 7.88
N ALA A 408 8.18 14.45 8.42
CA ALA A 408 8.48 15.72 9.08
C ALA A 408 8.46 16.91 8.09
N ALA A 409 8.82 16.68 6.84
CA ALA A 409 8.79 17.68 5.77
C ALA A 409 7.45 17.74 5.02
N ALA A 410 6.56 16.77 5.23
CA ALA A 410 5.33 16.61 4.46
C ALA A 410 4.47 17.88 4.50
N ASP A 411 3.94 18.25 3.34
CA ASP A 411 3.14 19.45 3.14
C ASP A 411 1.67 19.11 2.90
N TRP A 412 0.91 20.13 2.48
CA TRP A 412 -0.48 19.94 2.10
C TRP A 412 -0.64 19.10 0.82
N SER A 413 0.29 19.17 -0.13
CA SER A 413 0.23 18.35 -1.35
C SER A 413 0.31 16.86 -1.02
N HIS A 414 1.18 16.48 -0.10
CA HIS A 414 1.21 15.13 0.46
C HIS A 414 -0.13 14.74 1.09
N GLU A 415 -0.64 15.57 2.01
CA GLU A 415 -1.88 15.29 2.75
C GLU A 415 -3.09 15.16 1.82
N HIS A 416 -3.22 16.01 0.80
CA HIS A 416 -4.29 15.94 -0.20
C HIS A 416 -4.26 14.62 -0.98
N MET A 417 -3.09 14.20 -1.44
CA MET A 417 -2.94 12.94 -2.18
C MET A 417 -3.24 11.74 -1.28
N ALA A 418 -2.76 11.77 -0.03
CA ALA A 418 -3.02 10.74 0.97
C ALA A 418 -4.52 10.65 1.33
N THR A 419 -5.17 11.77 1.58
CA THR A 419 -6.61 11.82 1.87
C THR A 419 -7.45 11.40 0.68
N SER A 420 -7.08 11.78 -0.55
CA SER A 420 -7.73 11.32 -1.78
C SER A 420 -7.63 9.80 -1.95
N LEU A 421 -6.43 9.22 -1.74
CA LEU A 421 -6.24 7.78 -1.72
C LEU A 421 -7.15 7.10 -0.69
N MET A 422 -7.11 7.57 0.56
CA MET A 422 -7.83 6.94 1.65
C MET A 422 -9.35 7.06 1.48
N ALA A 423 -9.86 8.21 1.05
CA ALA A 423 -11.28 8.37 0.72
C ALA A 423 -11.72 7.44 -0.42
N GLY A 424 -10.86 7.25 -1.43
CA GLY A 424 -11.09 6.28 -2.49
C GLY A 424 -11.19 4.84 -1.96
N ILE A 425 -10.19 4.39 -1.21
CA ILE A 425 -10.13 3.03 -0.63
C ILE A 425 -11.24 2.77 0.38
N ASN A 426 -11.66 3.80 1.12
CA ASN A 426 -12.75 3.71 2.09
C ASN A 426 -14.07 3.21 1.47
N HIS A 427 -14.28 3.41 0.16
CA HIS A 427 -15.41 2.83 -0.56
C HIS A 427 -15.36 1.30 -0.68
N MET A 428 -14.17 0.69 -0.68
CA MET A 428 -13.97 -0.76 -0.72
C MET A 428 -13.82 -1.38 0.67
N VAL A 429 -13.07 -0.71 1.55
CA VAL A 429 -12.80 -1.16 2.91
C VAL A 429 -13.29 -0.08 3.88
N PRO A 430 -14.56 -0.15 4.31
CA PRO A 430 -15.09 0.76 5.30
C PRO A 430 -14.21 0.81 6.54
N CYS A 431 -14.09 1.99 7.15
CA CYS A 431 -13.31 2.28 8.36
C CYS A 431 -11.81 2.55 8.16
N LEU A 432 -11.26 2.46 6.95
CA LEU A 432 -9.91 2.95 6.68
C LEU A 432 -9.95 4.46 6.36
N SER A 433 -9.52 5.30 7.31
CA SER A 433 -9.39 6.75 7.11
C SER A 433 -7.94 7.19 7.18
N TYR A 434 -7.62 8.33 6.55
CA TYR A 434 -6.27 8.88 6.60
C TYR A 434 -5.74 9.09 8.03
N PRO A 435 -6.50 9.66 8.98
CA PRO A 435 -5.98 9.84 10.33
C PRO A 435 -5.73 8.52 11.08
N ALA A 436 -6.58 7.50 10.85
CA ALA A 436 -6.38 6.18 11.43
C ALA A 436 -5.11 5.52 10.88
N MET A 437 -4.87 5.61 9.57
CA MET A 437 -3.68 5.04 8.93
C MET A 437 -2.41 5.78 9.31
N LEU A 438 -2.44 7.11 9.41
CA LEU A 438 -1.28 7.87 9.85
C LEU A 438 -0.91 7.56 11.30
N ARG A 439 -1.90 7.34 12.18
CA ARG A 439 -1.64 6.88 13.54
C ARG A 439 -1.00 5.49 13.56
N PHE A 440 -1.53 4.56 12.76
CA PHE A 440 -0.96 3.21 12.64
C PHE A 440 0.48 3.24 12.12
N LEU A 441 0.76 4.09 11.12
CA LEU A 441 2.11 4.33 10.61
C LEU A 441 3.05 4.88 11.68
N ALA A 442 2.59 5.85 12.48
CA ALA A 442 3.38 6.42 13.56
C ALA A 442 3.78 5.35 14.59
N ASP A 443 2.82 4.50 14.99
CA ASP A 443 3.10 3.39 15.90
C ASP A 443 4.06 2.36 15.26
N THR A 444 3.93 2.10 13.94
CA THR A 444 4.82 1.21 13.18
C THR A 444 6.26 1.74 13.12
N LEU A 445 6.42 3.03 12.88
CA LEU A 445 7.72 3.72 12.79
C LEU A 445 8.30 4.07 14.17
N GLY A 446 7.61 3.75 15.27
CA GLY A 446 8.07 4.00 16.62
C GLY A 446 8.08 5.49 17.02
N VAL A 447 7.26 6.32 16.39
CA VAL A 447 7.18 7.76 16.66
C VAL A 447 5.86 8.16 17.31
N ARG A 448 5.88 9.24 18.09
CA ARG A 448 4.71 9.74 18.81
C ARG A 448 4.14 10.98 18.13
N LEU A 449 2.84 11.00 17.92
CA LEU A 449 2.12 12.12 17.31
C LEU A 449 1.05 12.73 18.24
N PRO A 450 1.40 13.23 19.45
CA PRO A 450 0.41 13.67 20.44
C PRO A 450 -0.43 14.89 20.02
N SER A 451 0.12 15.84 19.25
CA SER A 451 -0.62 17.00 18.76
C SER A 451 -1.58 16.61 17.65
N PHE A 452 -1.15 15.76 16.72
CA PHE A 452 -2.03 15.18 15.71
C PHE A 452 -3.15 14.34 16.34
N VAL A 453 -2.83 13.47 17.29
CA VAL A 453 -3.82 12.62 17.98
C VAL A 453 -4.86 13.46 18.72
N ARG A 454 -4.49 14.62 19.27
CA ARG A 454 -5.45 15.56 19.89
C ARG A 454 -6.45 16.16 18.89
N GLN A 455 -6.09 16.24 17.61
CA GLN A 455 -6.97 16.72 16.54
C GLN A 455 -7.83 15.61 15.92
N MET A 456 -7.52 14.34 16.20
CA MET A 456 -8.36 13.23 15.76
C MET A 456 -9.69 13.24 16.51
N SER A 457 -10.79 13.02 15.78
CA SER A 457 -12.12 12.80 16.34
C SER A 457 -12.64 11.45 15.89
N LEU A 458 -13.62 10.88 16.61
CA LEU A 458 -14.30 9.65 16.18
C LEU A 458 -14.92 9.81 14.78
N ARG A 459 -15.34 11.02 14.40
CA ARG A 459 -15.83 11.32 13.04
C ARG A 459 -14.72 11.14 11.99
N HIS A 460 -13.51 11.59 12.30
CA HIS A 460 -12.33 11.42 11.44
C HIS A 460 -11.87 9.96 11.33
N THR A 461 -11.98 9.19 12.41
CA THR A 461 -11.58 7.77 12.44
C THR A 461 -12.61 6.87 11.75
N CYS A 462 -13.89 7.20 11.84
CA CYS A 462 -14.99 6.38 11.33
C CYS A 462 -15.86 7.12 10.30
N GLN A 463 -15.24 7.67 9.25
CA GLN A 463 -15.92 8.41 8.16
C GLN A 463 -17.21 7.73 7.65
N VAL A 464 -17.31 6.40 7.68
CA VAL A 464 -18.46 5.65 7.15
C VAL A 464 -19.66 5.57 8.10
N ILE A 465 -19.47 5.64 9.42
CA ILE A 465 -20.58 5.37 10.36
C ILE A 465 -21.63 6.50 10.31
N GLN A 466 -21.26 7.70 9.90
CA GLN A 466 -22.13 8.87 10.00
C GLN A 466 -22.89 9.22 8.71
N GLU A 467 -22.34 8.93 7.53
CA GLU A 467 -22.94 9.38 6.26
C GLU A 467 -24.00 8.43 5.70
N LYS A 468 -23.93 7.12 6.03
CA LYS A 468 -24.80 6.10 5.40
C LYS A 468 -25.94 5.59 6.28
N ASN A 469 -26.04 6.00 7.54
CA ASN A 469 -27.14 5.55 8.41
C ASN A 469 -27.48 6.60 9.49
N PRO A 470 -28.59 7.35 9.35
CA PRO A 470 -28.98 8.35 10.35
C PRO A 470 -29.27 7.76 11.74
N ALA A 471 -29.57 6.45 11.82
CA ALA A 471 -29.77 5.73 13.08
C ALA A 471 -28.48 5.50 13.88
N TRP A 472 -27.31 5.60 13.25
CA TRP A 472 -26.00 5.41 13.89
C TRP A 472 -25.19 6.71 13.99
N ARG A 473 -25.84 7.87 13.93
CA ARG A 473 -25.24 9.12 14.43
C ARG A 473 -24.92 8.93 15.91
N LEU A 474 -23.70 8.45 16.19
CA LEU A 474 -23.08 8.55 17.50
C LEU A 474 -23.23 10.00 17.93
N LYS A 475 -24.02 10.25 18.97
CA LYS A 475 -24.08 11.53 19.66
C LYS A 475 -22.65 11.86 20.07
N SER A 476 -21.98 12.71 19.29
CA SER A 476 -20.54 12.95 19.39
C SER A 476 -20.17 13.88 20.53
N GLU A 477 -21.11 14.19 21.42
CA GLU A 477 -20.82 14.89 22.66
C GLU A 477 -20.40 13.85 23.71
N ARG A 478 -19.12 13.87 24.11
CA ARG A 478 -18.52 13.13 25.24
C ARG A 478 -17.93 11.74 24.98
N TYR A 479 -17.14 11.57 23.91
CA TYR A 479 -16.13 10.49 23.93
C TYR A 479 -14.76 11.04 23.58
N ASN A 480 -14.01 11.33 24.64
CA ASN A 480 -12.60 11.70 24.61
C ASN A 480 -11.79 10.41 24.33
N VAL A 481 -10.98 10.37 23.27
CA VAL A 481 -10.20 9.19 22.83
C VAL A 481 -9.08 8.79 23.83
N LYS A 482 -9.08 9.34 25.05
CA LYS A 482 -8.09 9.09 26.11
C LYS A 482 -8.22 7.73 26.81
N SER A 483 -9.19 6.89 26.47
CA SER A 483 -9.49 5.66 27.22
C SER A 483 -9.54 4.39 26.37
N PHE A 484 -8.51 4.14 25.55
CA PHE A 484 -8.18 2.76 25.16
C PHE A 484 -7.08 2.26 26.09
N PRO A 485 -7.35 1.24 26.94
CA PRO A 485 -6.30 0.64 27.75
C PRO A 485 -5.23 0.02 26.83
N HIS A 486 -3.96 0.21 27.18
CA HIS A 486 -2.86 -0.56 26.64
C HIS A 486 -3.14 -2.06 26.85
N VAL A 487 -3.57 -2.76 25.81
CA VAL A 487 -3.61 -4.22 25.78
C VAL A 487 -2.43 -4.70 24.93
N TYR A 488 -1.25 -4.63 25.54
CA TYR A 488 -0.12 -5.49 25.22
C TYR A 488 0.56 -5.82 26.55
N ALA A 489 0.24 -6.99 27.07
CA ALA A 489 1.04 -7.77 28.01
C ALA A 489 1.22 -9.16 27.39
#